data_AF-A0A257X3P5-F1
#
_entry.id   AF-A0A257X3P5-F1
#
_cell.length_a   1.000
_cell.length_b   1.000
_cell.length_c   1.000
_cell.angle_alpha   90.00
_cell.angle_beta   90.00
_cell.angle_gamma   90.00
#
_symmetry.space_group_name_H-M   'P 1'
#
loop_
_entity.id
_entity.type
_entity.pdbx_description
1 polymer ?
#
loop_
_entity_poly.entity_id
_entity_poly.type
_entity_poly.pdbx_seq_one_letter_code
_entity_poly.pdbx_strand_id
1 'polypeptide(L)'
;MGSHHPECPDRLCAIQDRLIASGLDICLAHHDAPLAGVEALERAHSAAHVRQVFDQAPASGIVHLDPDTAMCPGTLRAALRAAGAGIHATDLVLSGQASNAFCAVRPPG
;
A
#
# COMPACT_ATOMS: atom_id res chain seq x y z
N MET A 1 -1.92 -3.50 -13.85
CA MET A 1 -3.11 -4.35 -14.11
C MET A 1 -3.88 -3.75 -15.28
N GLY A 2 -4.48 -4.58 -16.13
CA GLY A 2 -5.23 -4.11 -17.31
C GLY A 2 -6.50 -3.32 -16.93
N SER A 3 -7.12 -2.69 -17.94
CA SER A 3 -8.32 -1.83 -17.80
C SER A 3 -9.55 -2.51 -17.18
N HIS A 4 -9.55 -3.83 -17.06
CA HIS A 4 -10.67 -4.62 -16.55
C HIS A 4 -10.46 -5.15 -15.13
N HIS A 5 -9.30 -4.91 -14.52
CA HIS A 5 -9.03 -5.41 -13.19
C HIS A 5 -9.75 -4.55 -12.13
N PRO A 6 -10.55 -5.13 -11.22
CA PRO A 6 -11.32 -4.36 -10.24
C PRO A 6 -10.42 -3.66 -9.21
N GLU A 7 -9.23 -4.19 -8.95
CA GLU A 7 -8.19 -3.57 -8.13
C GLU A 7 -7.48 -2.45 -8.93
N CYS A 8 -8.16 -1.33 -9.16
CA CYS A 8 -7.68 -0.23 -10.01
C CYS A 8 -7.30 1.05 -9.22
N PRO A 9 -6.44 1.93 -9.77
CA PRO A 9 -6.06 3.21 -9.14
C PRO A 9 -7.23 4.09 -8.73
N ASP A 10 -8.31 4.08 -9.52
CA ASP A 10 -9.51 4.90 -9.28
C ASP A 10 -10.17 4.61 -7.93
N ARG A 11 -9.91 3.45 -7.31
CA ARG A 11 -10.38 3.15 -5.96
C ARG A 11 -9.87 4.15 -4.92
N LEU A 12 -8.61 4.58 -5.01
CA LEU A 12 -8.06 5.58 -4.08
C LEU A 12 -8.54 6.99 -4.42
N CYS A 13 -8.65 7.31 -5.71
CA CYS A 13 -9.24 8.58 -6.14
C CYS A 13 -10.67 8.73 -5.62
N ALA A 14 -11.50 7.69 -5.76
CA ALA A 14 -12.87 7.69 -5.26
C ALA A 14 -12.96 7.89 -3.74
N ILE A 15 -12.05 7.30 -2.96
CA ILE A 15 -11.98 7.53 -1.51
C ILE A 15 -11.64 9.00 -1.23
N GLN A 16 -10.60 9.54 -1.87
CA GLN A 16 -10.17 10.93 -1.67
C GLN A 16 -11.26 11.93 -2.07
N ASP A 17 -11.91 11.72 -3.22
CA ASP A 17 -13.01 12.57 -3.69
C ASP A 17 -14.17 12.59 -2.69
N ARG A 18 -14.50 11.44 -2.07
CA ARG A 18 -15.54 11.37 -1.04
C ARG A 18 -15.13 12.01 0.28
N LEU A 19 -13.86 11.93 0.68
CA LEU A 19 -13.36 12.64 1.86
C LEU A 19 -13.48 14.16 1.68
N ILE A 20 -13.12 14.67 0.50
CA ILE A 20 -13.25 16.09 0.15
C ILE A 20 -14.74 16.49 0.11
N ALA A 21 -15.56 15.76 -0.67
CA ALA A 21 -16.96 16.12 -0.88
C ALA A 21 -17.83 16.04 0.40
N SER A 22 -17.44 15.20 1.36
CA SER A 22 -18.10 15.12 2.68
C SER A 22 -17.63 16.18 3.67
N GLY A 23 -16.57 16.91 3.36
CA GLY A 23 -15.93 17.86 4.28
C GLY A 23 -15.15 17.18 5.41
N LEU A 24 -14.92 15.87 5.35
CA LEU A 24 -14.10 15.17 6.34
C LEU A 24 -12.61 15.46 6.16
N ASP A 25 -12.17 15.71 4.92
CA ASP A 25 -10.75 15.92 4.58
C ASP A 25 -10.06 16.99 5.44
N ILE A 26 -10.77 18.10 5.73
CA ILE A 26 -10.24 19.19 6.58
C ILE A 26 -10.08 18.82 8.06
N CYS A 27 -10.71 17.73 8.50
CA CYS A 27 -10.63 17.22 9.86
C CYS A 27 -9.56 16.13 10.01
N LEU A 28 -8.86 15.76 8.93
CA LEU A 28 -7.86 14.70 8.93
C LEU A 28 -6.45 15.30 8.95
N ALA A 29 -5.55 14.67 9.72
CA ALA A 29 -4.12 14.88 9.56
C ALA A 29 -3.61 13.92 8.48
N HIS A 30 -3.11 14.48 7.38
CA HIS A 30 -2.56 13.69 6.27
C HIS A 30 -1.08 13.35 6.52
N HIS A 31 -0.72 12.10 6.27
CA HIS A 31 0.64 11.59 6.43
C HIS A 31 1.10 10.85 5.17
N ASP A 32 2.35 11.08 4.78
CA ASP A 32 3.00 10.30 3.73
C ASP A 32 3.43 8.94 4.26
N ALA A 33 2.91 7.87 3.66
CA ALA A 33 3.29 6.51 4.02
C ALA A 33 4.78 6.25 3.73
N PRO A 34 5.64 5.86 4.68
CA PRO A 34 7.04 5.52 4.41
C PRO A 34 7.16 4.21 3.60
N LEU A 35 8.37 3.87 3.14
CA LEU A 35 8.64 2.54 2.60
C LEU A 35 8.90 1.57 3.76
N ALA A 36 8.21 0.43 3.78
CA ALA A 36 8.53 -0.65 4.71
C ALA A 36 9.95 -1.20 4.44
N GLY A 37 10.74 -1.35 5.50
CA GLY A 37 12.03 -2.05 5.43
C GLY A 37 11.86 -3.56 5.35
N VAL A 38 12.83 -4.25 4.74
CA VAL A 38 12.82 -5.72 4.58
C VAL A 38 12.62 -6.43 5.92
N GLU A 39 13.31 -5.98 6.97
CA GLU A 39 13.17 -6.55 8.31
C GLU A 39 11.74 -6.51 8.85
N ALA A 40 10.95 -5.49 8.49
CA ALA A 40 9.57 -5.39 8.91
C ALA A 40 8.68 -6.38 8.16
N LEU A 41 8.94 -6.59 6.86
CA LEU A 41 8.24 -7.58 6.06
C LEU A 41 8.53 -9.01 6.55
N GLU A 42 9.79 -9.29 6.93
CA GLU A 42 10.23 -10.59 7.42
C GLU A 42 9.67 -10.96 8.80
N ARG A 43 9.06 -10.02 9.53
CA ARG A 43 8.31 -10.33 10.76
C ARG A 43 6.97 -11.02 10.48
N ALA A 44 6.40 -10.82 9.29
CA ALA A 44 5.11 -11.39 8.89
C ALA A 44 5.25 -12.47 7.80
N HIS A 45 6.30 -12.40 6.98
CA HIS A 45 6.54 -13.28 5.85
C HIS A 45 7.90 -13.97 5.94
N SER A 46 8.06 -15.10 5.26
CA SER A 46 9.38 -15.74 5.16
C SER A 46 10.34 -14.90 4.31
N ALA A 47 11.63 -14.89 4.67
CA ALA A 47 12.67 -14.23 3.87
C ALA A 47 12.70 -14.72 2.41
N ALA A 48 12.36 -16.00 2.18
CA ALA A 48 12.25 -16.57 0.83
C ALA A 48 11.11 -15.92 0.02
N HIS A 49 9.93 -15.72 0.63
CA HIS A 49 8.81 -15.05 -0.02
C HIS A 49 9.12 -13.58 -0.31
N VAL A 50 9.69 -12.86 0.66
CA VAL A 50 10.08 -11.45 0.47
C VAL A 50 11.06 -11.32 -0.69
N ARG A 51 12.12 -12.15 -0.72
CA ARG A 51 13.08 -12.15 -1.82
C ARG A 51 12.40 -12.46 -3.16
N GLN A 52 11.54 -13.48 -3.21
CA GLN A 52 10.83 -13.85 -4.44
C GLN A 52 10.03 -12.68 -5.01
N VAL A 53 9.28 -11.94 -4.18
CA VAL A 53 8.48 -10.79 -4.64
C VAL A 53 9.37 -9.65 -5.14
N PHE A 54 10.50 -9.40 -4.48
CA PHE A 54 11.47 -8.40 -4.93
C PHE A 54 12.10 -8.78 -6.27
N ASP A 55 12.49 -10.04 -6.45
CA ASP A 55 13.12 -10.55 -7.67
C ASP A 55 12.15 -10.58 -8.87
N GLN A 56 10.85 -10.73 -8.61
CA GLN A 56 9.81 -10.76 -9.64
C GLN A 56 9.33 -9.36 -10.07
N ALA A 57 9.80 -8.29 -9.42
CA ALA A 57 9.39 -6.93 -9.75
C ALA A 57 9.89 -6.53 -11.16
N PRO A 58 8.99 -6.32 -12.14
CA PRO A 58 9.43 -6.08 -13.50
C PRO A 58 9.89 -4.63 -13.71
N ALA A 59 10.99 -4.45 -14.44
CA ALA A 59 11.42 -3.13 -14.93
C ALA A 59 10.53 -2.62 -16.08
N SER A 60 9.90 -3.52 -16.83
CA SER A 60 8.94 -3.20 -17.90
C SER A 60 7.92 -4.34 -18.06
N GLY A 61 6.74 -4.05 -18.63
CA GLY A 61 5.71 -5.05 -18.87
C GLY A 61 4.92 -5.45 -17.61
N ILE A 62 4.36 -6.65 -17.63
CA ILE A 62 3.54 -7.21 -16.55
C ILE A 62 4.03 -8.63 -16.25
N VAL A 63 4.19 -8.95 -14.96
CA VAL A 63 4.50 -10.30 -14.47
C VAL A 63 3.34 -10.77 -13.62
N HIS A 64 2.81 -11.95 -13.91
CA HIS A 64 1.75 -12.58 -13.12
C HIS A 64 2.35 -13.39 -11.98
N LEU A 65 1.92 -13.12 -10.74
CA LEU A 65 2.26 -13.91 -9.56
C LEU A 65 1.35 -15.13 -9.46
N ASP A 66 0.08 -14.96 -9.86
CA ASP A 66 -0.96 -15.98 -9.95
C ASP A 66 -2.00 -15.53 -11.02
N PRO A 67 -3.15 -16.22 -11.21
CA PRO A 67 -4.12 -15.88 -12.25
C PRO A 67 -4.76 -14.48 -12.14
N ASP A 68 -4.91 -13.91 -10.94
CA ASP A 68 -5.55 -12.61 -10.72
C ASP A 68 -4.62 -11.55 -10.09
N THR A 69 -3.39 -11.91 -9.75
CA THR A 69 -2.40 -11.01 -9.16
C THR A 69 -1.26 -10.78 -10.13
N ALA A 70 -1.06 -9.52 -10.50
CA ALA A 70 0.00 -9.13 -11.43
C ALA A 70 0.77 -7.89 -10.95
N MET A 71 2.07 -7.91 -11.20
CA MET A 71 3.00 -6.81 -10.95
C MET A 71 3.31 -6.08 -12.27
N CYS A 72 3.43 -4.76 -12.20
CA CYS A 72 3.97 -3.90 -13.24
C CYS A 72 5.10 -3.03 -12.66
N PRO A 73 5.80 -2.22 -13.47
CA PRO A 73 6.73 -1.24 -12.94
C PRO A 73 6.05 -0.38 -11.88
N GLY A 74 6.66 -0.31 -10.70
CA GLY A 74 6.14 0.44 -9.56
C GLY A 74 5.28 -0.36 -8.57
N THR A 75 4.81 -1.58 -8.90
CA THR A 75 4.00 -2.39 -7.97
C THR A 75 4.75 -2.68 -6.67
N LEU A 76 6.04 -3.05 -6.74
CA LEU A 76 6.85 -3.30 -5.55
C LEU A 76 6.90 -2.05 -4.65
N ARG A 77 7.17 -0.87 -5.24
CA ARG A 77 7.21 0.39 -4.48
C ARG A 77 5.85 0.72 -3.85
N ALA A 78 4.75 0.48 -4.57
CA ALA A 78 3.40 0.66 -4.03
C ALA A 78 3.12 -0.29 -2.85
N ALA A 79 3.49 -1.57 -2.96
CA ALA A 79 3.35 -2.54 -1.88
C ALA A 79 4.17 -2.15 -0.63
N LEU A 80 5.39 -1.64 -0.81
CA LEU A 80 6.22 -1.15 0.30
C LEU A 80 5.60 0.08 0.98
N ARG A 81 4.96 0.98 0.22
CA ARG A 81 4.20 2.11 0.79
C ARG A 81 2.96 1.62 1.52
N ALA A 82 2.25 0.62 1.01
CA ALA A 82 1.08 0.05 1.65
C ALA A 82 1.41 -0.56 3.03
N ALA A 83 2.44 -1.42 3.08
CA ALA A 83 2.93 -1.98 4.34
C ALA A 83 3.49 -0.89 5.28
N GLY A 84 4.23 0.07 4.74
CA GLY A 84 4.80 1.18 5.50
C GLY A 84 3.75 2.09 6.12
N ALA A 85 2.61 2.29 5.46
CA ALA A 85 1.47 3.03 6.02
C ALA A 85 0.94 2.35 7.29
N GLY A 86 0.72 1.03 7.25
CA GLY A 86 0.22 0.27 8.40
C GLY A 86 1.17 0.31 9.60
N ILE A 87 2.48 0.20 9.35
CA ILE A 87 3.51 0.34 10.38
C ILE A 87 3.50 1.74 10.97
N HIS A 88 3.55 2.77 10.12
CA HIS A 88 3.60 4.16 10.58
C HIS A 88 2.34 4.59 11.33
N ALA A 89 1.16 4.18 10.85
CA ALA A 89 -0.11 4.41 11.53
C ALA A 89 -0.13 3.77 12.93
N THR A 90 0.41 2.55 13.04
CA THR A 90 0.56 1.85 14.33
C THR A 90 1.47 2.63 15.27
N ASP A 91 2.63 3.09 14.79
CA ASP A 91 3.57 3.89 15.58
C ASP A 91 2.94 5.21 16.06
N LEU A 92 2.20 5.91 15.19
CA LEU A 92 1.50 7.15 15.55
C LEU A 92 0.48 6.91 16.66
N VAL A 93 -0.29 5.83 16.58
CA VAL A 93 -1.31 5.49 17.59
C VAL A 93 -0.67 5.06 18.90
N LEU A 94 0.31 4.16 18.87
CA LEU A 94 0.97 3.65 20.08
C LEU A 94 1.79 4.72 20.80
N SER A 95 2.36 5.68 20.07
CA SER A 95 3.07 6.83 20.66
C SER A 95 2.14 7.95 21.16
N GLY A 96 0.83 7.83 20.96
CA GLY A 96 -0.15 8.84 21.37
C GLY A 96 -0.20 10.09 20.48
N GLN A 97 0.49 10.08 19.33
CA GLN A 97 0.46 11.17 18.35
C GLN A 97 -0.87 11.23 17.58
N ALA A 98 -1.58 10.11 17.46
CA ALA A 98 -2.91 10.02 16.90
C ALA A 98 -3.80 9.11 17.76
N SER A 99 -5.10 9.42 17.89
CA SER A 99 -6.04 8.55 18.63
C SER A 99 -6.50 7.35 17.80
N ASN A 100 -6.45 7.46 16.48
CA ASN A 100 -6.77 6.41 15.50
C ASN A 100 -6.12 6.79 14.16
N ALA A 101 -6.11 5.85 13.22
CA ALA A 101 -5.57 6.06 11.88
C ALA A 101 -6.33 5.23 10.84
N PHE A 102 -6.37 5.73 9.60
CA PHE A 102 -6.91 5.03 8.43
C PHE A 102 -5.84 5.01 7.32
N CYS A 103 -5.54 3.82 6.80
CA CYS A 103 -4.55 3.65 5.74
C CYS A 103 -5.26 3.43 4.40
N ALA A 104 -5.43 4.49 3.61
CA ALA A 104 -5.96 4.41 2.25
C ALA A 104 -4.89 3.89 1.28
N VAL A 105 -4.65 2.58 1.26
CA VAL A 105 -3.52 1.96 0.54
C VAL A 105 -3.93 1.03 -0.60
N ARG A 106 -3.02 0.92 -1.58
CA ARG A 106 -3.04 -0.08 -2.66
C ARG A 106 -1.60 -0.46 -3.04
N PRO A 107 -1.29 -1.73 -3.37
CA PRO A 107 -2.17 -2.90 -3.37
C PRO A 107 -2.61 -3.31 -1.94
N PRO A 108 -3.67 -4.14 -1.81
CA PRO A 108 -4.12 -4.66 -0.51
C PRO A 108 -3.16 -5.71 0.04
N GLY A 109 -3.29 -6.02 1.34
CA GLY A 109 -2.51 -7.04 2.06
C GLY A 109 -2.87 -7.09 3.54
#